data_AF-A0A015JQE5-F1
#
_entry.id   AF-A0A015JQE5-F1
#
_cell.length_a   1.000
_cell.length_b   1.000
_cell.length_c   1.000
_cell.angle_alpha   90.00
_cell.angle_beta   90.00
_cell.angle_gamma   90.00
#
_symmetry.space_group_name_H-M   'P 1'
#
loop_
_entity.id
_entity.type
_entity.pdbx_description
1 polymer ?
#
loop_
_entity_poly.entity_id
_entity_poly.type
_entity_poly.pdbx_seq_one_letter_code
_entity_poly.pdbx_strand_id
1 'polypeptide(L)'
;MQAIQIDKPPTSKSDDAIDIIPSLEFIVSLGDNSTMSIRELTCKTAFLLALISVCCPLDLHRINAFDYTKTRSSISFNCVMSKEYNIAVAHSAFTTKS
;
A
#
# COMPACT_ATOMS: atom_id res chain seq x y z
N MET A 1 -11.16 -17.99 -17.98
CA MET A 1 -10.08 -17.05 -17.64
C MET A 1 -8.76 -17.74 -17.92
N GLN A 2 -8.01 -17.31 -18.94
CA GLN A 2 -6.62 -17.73 -19.10
C GLN A 2 -5.78 -16.91 -18.14
N ALA A 3 -5.10 -17.57 -17.20
CA ALA A 3 -4.10 -16.95 -16.36
C ALA A 3 -2.92 -16.54 -17.25
N ILE A 4 -2.55 -15.27 -17.23
CA ILE A 4 -1.32 -14.79 -17.87
C ILE A 4 -0.17 -15.31 -16.99
N GLN A 5 0.43 -16.42 -17.43
CA GLN A 5 1.62 -16.96 -16.80
C GLN A 5 2.81 -16.08 -17.24
N ILE A 6 3.27 -15.23 -16.33
CA ILE A 6 4.48 -14.42 -16.56
C ILE A 6 5.67 -15.31 -16.19
N ASP A 7 6.14 -16.11 -17.15
CA ASP A 7 7.22 -17.10 -16.94
C ASP A 7 8.58 -16.50 -16.57
N LYS A 8 8.73 -15.17 -16.69
CA LYS A 8 9.83 -14.41 -16.10
C LYS A 8 9.30 -13.05 -15.66
N PRO A 9 9.13 -12.78 -14.35
CA PRO A 9 8.96 -11.39 -13.92
C PRO A 9 10.16 -10.60 -14.46
N PRO A 10 9.96 -9.37 -14.96
CA PRO A 10 11.07 -8.56 -15.43
C PRO A 10 12.09 -8.47 -14.30
N THR A 11 13.34 -8.87 -14.59
CA THR A 11 14.44 -8.73 -13.65
C THR A 11 14.64 -7.23 -13.43
N SER A 12 14.05 -6.68 -12.37
CA SER A 12 14.30 -5.31 -11.98
C SER A 12 15.79 -5.19 -11.68
N LYS A 13 16.51 -4.40 -12.47
CA LYS A 13 17.87 -4.02 -12.10
C LYS A 13 17.73 -3.20 -10.83
N SER A 14 18.19 -3.79 -9.73
CA SER A 14 17.99 -3.29 -8.35
C SER A 14 18.61 -1.91 -8.09
N ASP A 15 19.40 -1.37 -9.02
CA ASP A 15 20.16 -0.12 -8.86
C ASP A 15 19.70 1.00 -9.80
N ASP A 16 18.61 0.82 -10.56
CA ASP A 16 18.05 1.94 -11.31
C ASP A 16 17.43 2.93 -10.32
N ALA A 17 18.09 4.09 -10.17
CA ALA A 17 17.60 5.16 -9.31
C ALA A 17 16.17 5.52 -9.73
N ILE A 18 15.22 5.26 -8.84
CA ILE A 18 13.82 5.63 -9.06
C ILE A 18 13.75 7.15 -8.92
N ASP A 19 13.50 7.84 -10.03
CA ASP A 19 13.22 9.28 -9.99
C ASP A 19 11.85 9.52 -9.34
N ILE A 20 11.89 9.99 -8.09
CA ILE A 20 10.70 10.31 -7.30
C ILE A 20 10.23 11.76 -7.51
N ILE A 21 10.98 12.59 -8.25
CA ILE A 21 10.65 14.02 -8.41
C ILE A 21 9.25 14.23 -9.01
N PRO A 22 8.82 13.53 -10.08
CA PRO A 22 7.47 13.69 -10.63
C PRO A 22 6.37 13.35 -9.61
N SER A 23 6.64 12.38 -8.72
CA SER A 23 5.70 12.02 -7.65
C SER A 23 5.62 13.10 -6.58
N LEU A 24 6.75 13.74 -6.23
CA LEU A 24 6.80 14.84 -5.28
C LEU A 24 6.11 16.10 -5.84
N GLU A 25 6.34 16.44 -7.10
CA GLU A 25 5.66 17.54 -7.79
C GLU A 25 4.14 17.30 -7.85
N PHE A 26 3.73 16.07 -8.14
CA PHE A 26 2.33 15.69 -8.10
C PHE A 26 1.72 15.89 -6.70
N ILE A 27 2.41 15.46 -5.63
CA ILE A 27 1.96 15.66 -4.25
C ILE A 27 1.77 17.14 -3.91
N VAL A 28 2.69 18.01 -4.36
CA VAL A 28 2.58 19.46 -4.18
C VAL A 28 1.38 20.01 -4.96
N SER A 29 1.17 19.55 -6.21
CA SER A 29 0.06 19.97 -7.06
C SER A 29 -1.32 19.55 -6.54
N LEU A 30 -1.39 18.60 -5.61
CA LEU A 30 -2.66 18.17 -5.03
C LEU A 30 -3.37 19.32 -4.31
N GLY A 31 -2.67 20.38 -3.89
CA GLY A 31 -3.25 21.61 -3.33
C GLY A 31 -3.41 21.58 -1.81
N ASP A 32 -4.03 22.61 -1.22
CA ASP A 32 -4.19 22.75 0.23
C ASP A 32 -5.43 22.05 0.79
N ASN A 33 -5.28 21.38 1.94
CA ASN A 33 -6.36 20.59 2.54
C ASN A 33 -7.55 21.46 3.00
N SER A 34 -7.31 22.75 3.25
CA SER A 34 -8.30 23.69 3.79
C SER A 34 -9.33 24.16 2.76
N THR A 35 -9.03 24.06 1.46
CA THR A 35 -9.89 24.55 0.37
C THR A 35 -10.48 23.44 -0.50
N MET A 36 -10.11 22.18 -0.26
CA MET A 36 -10.60 21.04 -1.02
C MET A 36 -12.01 20.62 -0.62
N SER A 37 -12.76 20.10 -1.58
CA SER A 37 -13.96 19.34 -1.28
C SER A 37 -13.60 18.04 -0.53
N ILE A 38 -14.56 17.49 0.23
CA ILE A 38 -14.39 16.21 0.94
C ILE A 38 -13.97 15.09 -0.02
N ARG A 39 -14.50 15.08 -1.25
CA ARG A 39 -14.16 14.09 -2.27
C ARG A 39 -12.69 14.18 -2.68
N GLU A 40 -12.21 15.38 -2.99
CA GLU A 40 -10.82 15.62 -3.37
C GLU A 40 -9.87 15.29 -2.22
N LEU A 41 -10.23 15.69 -1.00
CA LEU A 41 -9.47 15.37 0.21
C LEU A 41 -9.37 13.85 0.44
N THR A 42 -10.46 13.12 0.18
CA THR A 42 -10.50 11.66 0.27
C THR A 42 -9.58 11.02 -0.78
N CYS A 43 -9.66 11.46 -2.04
CA CYS A 43 -8.79 10.97 -3.11
C CYS A 43 -7.31 11.25 -2.81
N LYS A 44 -6.98 12.47 -2.35
CA LYS A 44 -5.62 12.86 -1.94
C LYS A 44 -5.10 11.97 -0.81
N THR A 45 -5.92 11.75 0.22
CA THR A 45 -5.54 10.92 1.37
C THR A 45 -5.32 9.47 0.97
N ALA A 46 -6.20 8.90 0.15
CA ALA A 46 -6.08 7.53 -0.34
C ALA A 46 -4.81 7.34 -1.19
N PHE A 47 -4.51 8.28 -2.09
CA PHE A 47 -3.30 8.25 -2.91
C PHE A 47 -2.01 8.32 -2.07
N LEU A 48 -1.94 9.29 -1.15
CA LEU A 48 -0.78 9.45 -0.26
C LEU A 48 -0.60 8.22 0.63
N LEU A 49 -1.70 7.65 1.15
CA LEU A 49 -1.66 6.45 1.97
C LEU A 49 -1.10 5.25 1.17
N ALA A 50 -1.52 5.08 -0.09
CA ALA A 50 -0.99 4.05 -0.98
C ALA A 50 0.54 4.19 -1.16
N LEU A 51 0.98 5.43 -1.36
CA LEU A 51 2.38 5.75 -1.63
C LEU A 51 3.27 5.48 -0.42
N ILE A 52 2.85 5.88 0.79
CA ILE A 52 3.64 5.65 2.02
C ILE A 52 3.62 4.20 2.48
N SER A 53 2.54 3.46 2.21
CA SER A 53 2.41 2.06 2.65
C SER A 53 2.93 1.08 1.61
N VAL A 54 3.36 1.55 0.44
CA VAL A 54 3.71 0.73 -0.73
C VAL A 54 2.56 -0.27 -1.04
N CYS A 55 1.32 0.14 -0.79
CA CYS A 55 0.14 -0.67 -1.09
C CYS A 55 -0.37 -0.38 -2.49
N CYS A 56 -0.86 -1.41 -3.17
CA CYS A 56 -1.70 -1.23 -4.34
C CYS A 56 -2.93 -0.38 -3.97
N PRO A 57 -3.34 0.61 -4.79
CA PRO A 57 -4.53 1.40 -4.53
C PRO A 57 -5.80 0.56 -4.35
N LEU A 58 -5.88 -0.59 -5.04
CA LEU A 58 -6.98 -1.56 -4.88
C LEU A 58 -7.06 -2.15 -3.47
N ASP A 59 -5.95 -2.22 -2.73
CA ASP A 59 -5.88 -2.82 -1.39
C ASP A 59 -6.03 -1.79 -0.27
N LEU A 60 -6.18 -0.49 -0.57
CA LEU A 60 -6.42 0.57 0.42
C LEU A 60 -7.64 0.30 1.30
N HIS A 61 -8.68 -0.36 0.77
CA HIS A 61 -9.88 -0.73 1.53
C HIS A 61 -9.58 -1.66 2.72
N ARG A 62 -8.41 -2.32 2.71
CA ARG A 62 -7.95 -3.19 3.80
C ARG A 62 -7.23 -2.43 4.90
N ILE A 63 -6.80 -1.20 4.65
CA ILE A 63 -6.11 -0.39 5.66
C ILE A 63 -7.17 0.22 6.58
N ASN A 64 -7.20 -0.22 7.84
CA ASN A 64 -8.00 0.44 8.85
C ASN A 64 -7.28 1.70 9.32
N ALA A 65 -7.73 2.85 8.83
CA ALA A 65 -7.23 4.16 9.21
C ALA A 65 -7.81 4.70 10.54
N PHE A 66 -8.87 4.07 11.07
CA PHE A 66 -9.48 4.48 12.35
C PHE A 66 -8.66 4.02 13.55
N ASP A 67 -8.08 2.82 13.48
CA ASP A 67 -7.29 2.22 14.57
C ASP A 67 -5.80 2.18 14.20
N TYR A 68 -5.16 3.35 14.19
CA TYR A 68 -3.71 3.46 13.98
C TYR A 68 -2.95 3.58 15.30
N THR A 69 -1.73 3.04 15.32
CA THR A 69 -0.79 3.24 16.43
C THR A 69 0.26 4.27 16.01
N LYS A 70 0.46 5.29 16.83
CA LYS A 70 1.51 6.30 16.62
C LYS A 70 2.56 6.20 17.70
N THR A 71 3.81 6.08 17.28
CA THR A 71 4.97 6.20 18.15
C THR A 71 5.67 7.54 17.87
N ARG A 72 6.79 7.80 18.55
CA ARG A 72 7.63 8.98 18.30
C ARG A 72 8.22 8.98 16.89
N SER A 73 8.43 7.80 16.30
CA SER A 73 9.18 7.63 15.04
C SER A 73 8.38 6.96 13.92
N SER A 74 7.17 6.47 14.21
CA SER A 74 6.40 5.72 13.22
C SER A 74 4.90 5.90 13.40
N ILE A 75 4.19 5.66 12.31
CA ILE A 75 2.75 5.45 12.29
C ILE A 75 2.53 4.05 11.72
N SER A 76 1.75 3.25 12.42
CA SER A 76 1.40 1.89 12.03
C SER A 76 -0.10 1.78 11.86
N PHE A 77 -0.51 1.25 10.70
CA PHE A 77 -1.91 0.97 10.40
C PHE A 77 -2.16 -0.53 10.42
N ASN A 78 -3.34 -0.94 10.87
CA ASN A 78 -3.75 -2.33 10.82
C ASN A 78 -4.23 -2.67 9.40
N CYS A 79 -3.67 -3.73 8.81
CA CYS A 79 -4.15 -4.29 7.56
C CYS A 79 -5.16 -5.40 7.87
N VAL A 80 -6.42 -5.16 7.54
CA VAL A 80 -7.52 -6.11 7.70
C VAL A 80 -7.41 -7.16 6.60
N MET A 81 -7.31 -8.44 6.99
CA MET A 81 -7.34 -9.57 6.06
C MET A 81 -6.21 -9.53 5.01
N SER A 82 -4.97 -9.32 5.47
CA SER A 82 -3.77 -9.43 4.64
C SER A 82 -3.73 -10.79 3.92
N LYS A 83 -3.45 -10.77 2.62
CA LYS A 83 -3.31 -12.00 1.83
C LYS A 83 -2.11 -12.82 2.34
N GLU A 84 -1.03 -12.13 2.69
CA GLU A 84 0.17 -12.72 3.29
C GLU A 84 -0.14 -13.39 4.61
N TYR A 85 -0.99 -12.78 5.45
CA TYR A 85 -1.47 -13.39 6.69
C TYR A 85 -2.26 -14.68 6.40
N ASN A 86 -3.18 -14.67 5.43
CA ASN A 86 -3.94 -15.86 5.07
C ASN A 86 -3.04 -16.98 4.52
N ILE A 87 -2.01 -16.63 3.74
CA ILE A 87 -0.99 -17.56 3.24
C ILE A 87 -0.16 -18.12 4.40
N ALA A 88 0.32 -17.26 5.30
CA ALA A 88 1.10 -17.65 6.46
C ALA A 88 0.31 -18.58 7.39
N VAL A 89 -0.97 -18.28 7.66
CA VAL A 89 -1.88 -19.13 8.44
C VAL A 89 -2.10 -20.47 7.74
N ALA A 90 -2.37 -20.47 6.43
CA ALA A 90 -2.53 -21.70 5.66
C ALA A 90 -1.29 -22.58 5.76
N HIS A 91 -0.08 -22.02 5.58
CA HIS A 91 1.16 -22.79 5.63
C HIS A 91 1.58 -23.19 7.05
N SER A 92 1.31 -22.39 8.07
CA SER A 92 1.60 -22.76 9.47
C SER A 92 0.67 -23.88 9.95
N ALA A 93 -0.60 -23.92 9.52
CA ALA A 93 -1.51 -25.04 9.78
C ALA A 93 -1.05 -26.37 9.14
N PHE A 94 -0.24 -26.34 8.09
CA PHE A 94 0.33 -27.54 7.46
C PHE A 94 1.56 -28.11 8.19
N THR A 95 2.15 -27.38 9.15
CA THR A 95 3.33 -27.85 9.90
C THR A 95 3.01 -28.65 11.15
N THR A 96 1.75 -28.68 11.60
CA THR A 96 1.25 -29.66 12.58
C THR A 96 0.74 -30.90 11.86
N LYS A 97 1.66 -31.73 11.35
CA LYS A 97 1.40 -33.16 11.16
C LYS A 97 2.40 -33.94 12.00
N SER A 98 1.83 -34.66 12.96
CA SER A 98 2.47 -35.67 13.80
C SER A 98 3.15 -36.76 12.99
#